data_AF-A0A966V9S0-F1
#
_entry.id   AF-A0A966V9S0-F1
#
_cell.length_a   1.000
_cell.length_b   1.000
_cell.length_c   1.000
_cell.angle_alpha   90.00
_cell.angle_beta   90.00
_cell.angle_gamma   90.00
#
_symmetry.space_group_name_H-M   'P 1'
#
loop_
_entity.id
_entity.type
_entity.pdbx_description
1 polymer ?
#
loop_
_entity_poly.entity_id
_entity_poly.type
_entity_poly.pdbx_seq_one_letter_code
_entity_poly.pdbx_strand_id
1 'polypeptide(L)'
;MNSYSVDQIIGKTLYAKKSTPVYNLPSFYSLAKQVYTIKPGEIIGTVYSYVGGSPGQPLNWMFKTNVGFREVTYYTVHEQDNVDRGALSDQGAKTQAEIQREKEEAAKGTGEKIFDFVKKYAIIAGLAYGAFLIFKTYKSSNK
;
A
#
# COMPACT_ATOMS: atom_id res chain seq x y z
N MET A 1 14.59 -7.22 3.86
CA MET A 1 14.30 -7.24 2.41
C MET A 1 13.10 -6.36 2.17
N ASN A 2 13.19 -5.38 1.26
CA ASN A 2 12.05 -4.53 0.91
C ASN A 2 11.04 -5.39 0.17
N SER A 3 9.87 -5.66 0.76
CA SER A 3 8.74 -6.29 0.09
C SER A 3 7.79 -5.22 -0.43
N TYR A 4 7.18 -5.47 -1.58
CA TYR A 4 6.02 -4.70 -2.02
C TYR A 4 4.80 -5.18 -1.24
N SER A 5 3.91 -4.26 -0.85
CA SER A 5 2.62 -4.68 -0.34
C SER A 5 1.80 -5.31 -1.47
N VAL A 6 0.89 -6.22 -1.11
CA VAL A 6 0.02 -6.87 -2.09
C VAL A 6 -0.83 -5.85 -2.85
N ASP A 7 -1.31 -4.81 -2.17
CA ASP A 7 -2.10 -3.73 -2.78
C ASP A 7 -1.33 -2.93 -3.84
N GLN A 8 0.00 -2.85 -3.72
CA GLN A 8 0.85 -2.18 -4.70
C GLN A 8 1.08 -3.01 -5.97
N ILE A 9 0.78 -4.30 -5.90
CA ILE A 9 0.95 -5.25 -7.01
C ILE A 9 -0.35 -5.39 -7.81
N ILE A 10 -1.52 -5.26 -7.18
CA ILE A 10 -2.81 -5.34 -7.87
C ILE A 10 -2.90 -4.25 -8.96
N GLY A 11 -3.38 -4.64 -10.14
CA GLY A 11 -3.48 -3.77 -11.32
C GLY A 11 -2.15 -3.54 -12.04
N LYS A 12 -1.04 -4.12 -11.56
CA LYS A 12 0.27 -4.04 -12.23
C LYS A 12 0.54 -5.27 -13.09
N THR A 13 1.32 -5.08 -14.14
CA THR A 13 1.78 -6.15 -15.01
C THR A 13 3.01 -6.80 -14.38
N LEU A 14 2.96 -8.13 -14.20
CA LEU A 14 4.12 -8.90 -13.77
C LEU A 14 4.90 -9.43 -14.97
N TYR A 15 6.21 -9.33 -14.88
CA TYR A 15 7.16 -9.92 -15.82
C TYR A 15 7.91 -11.03 -15.13
N ALA A 16 8.09 -12.15 -15.82
CA ALA A 16 8.79 -13.31 -15.31
C ALA A 16 10.30 -13.06 -15.30
N LYS A 17 10.95 -13.19 -14.15
CA LYS A 17 12.42 -13.17 -14.04
C LYS A 17 13.03 -14.55 -14.28
N LYS A 18 12.25 -15.60 -14.02
CA LYS A 18 12.60 -17.02 -14.21
C LYS A 18 11.44 -17.75 -14.86
N SER A 19 11.67 -18.97 -15.32
CA SER A 19 10.60 -19.85 -15.81
C SER A 19 9.52 -20.01 -14.74
N THR A 20 8.32 -19.49 -15.02
CA THR A 20 7.25 -19.35 -14.03
C THR A 20 6.06 -20.24 -14.42
N PRO A 21 5.71 -21.24 -13.60
CA PRO A 21 4.57 -22.11 -13.89
C PRO A 21 3.25 -21.36 -13.69
N VAL A 22 2.32 -21.59 -14.62
CA VAL A 22 0.96 -21.04 -14.58
C VAL A 22 -0.04 -22.18 -14.42
N TYR A 23 -1.02 -21.98 -13.55
CA TYR A 23 -2.02 -22.97 -13.15
C TYR A 23 -3.43 -22.53 -13.50
N ASN A 24 -4.32 -23.50 -13.74
CA ASN A 24 -5.76 -23.26 -13.95
C ASN A 24 -6.53 -22.98 -12.64
N LEU A 25 -5.97 -23.35 -11.50
CA LEU A 25 -6.49 -23.12 -10.15
C LEU A 25 -5.33 -22.70 -9.25
N PRO A 26 -5.60 -22.08 -8.08
CA PRO A 26 -4.55 -21.81 -7.11
C PRO A 26 -3.76 -23.06 -6.75
N SER A 27 -2.43 -22.95 -6.68
CA SER A 27 -1.52 -24.10 -6.63
C SER A 27 -1.73 -25.04 -5.43
N PHE A 28 -2.37 -24.57 -4.36
CA PHE A 28 -2.65 -25.35 -3.16
C PHE A 28 -3.90 -26.23 -3.25
N TYR A 29 -4.69 -26.14 -4.32
CA TYR A 29 -5.77 -27.09 -4.55
C TYR A 29 -5.25 -28.40 -5.14
N SER A 30 -5.78 -29.53 -4.67
CA SER A 30 -5.40 -30.86 -5.18
C SER A 30 -5.69 -31.07 -6.66
N LEU A 31 -6.65 -30.34 -7.22
CA LEU A 31 -7.03 -30.38 -8.64
C LEU A 31 -6.27 -29.35 -9.51
N ALA A 32 -5.37 -28.56 -8.92
CA ALA A 32 -4.58 -27.60 -9.66
C ALA A 32 -3.66 -28.30 -10.66
N LYS A 33 -3.71 -27.84 -11.91
CA LYS A 33 -2.89 -28.34 -13.00
C LYS A 33 -2.09 -27.19 -13.59
N GLN A 34 -0.79 -27.40 -13.76
CA GLN A 34 0.02 -26.50 -14.54
C GLN A 34 -0.47 -26.57 -15.99
N VAL A 35 -0.88 -25.43 -16.53
CA VAL A 35 -1.37 -25.30 -17.90
C VAL A 35 -0.33 -24.71 -18.84
N TYR A 36 0.64 -23.97 -18.30
CA TYR A 36 1.69 -23.34 -19.09
C TYR A 36 2.93 -23.01 -18.24
N THR A 37 4.03 -22.65 -18.90
CA THR A 37 5.24 -22.11 -18.28
C THR A 37 5.67 -20.86 -19.04
N ILE A 38 5.64 -19.71 -18.35
CA ILE A 38 6.09 -18.42 -18.86
C ILE A 38 7.61 -18.39 -18.80
N LYS A 39 8.28 -17.96 -19.88
CA LYS A 39 9.75 -17.89 -19.93
C LYS A 39 10.27 -16.62 -19.25
N PRO A 40 11.54 -16.59 -18.82
CA PRO A 40 12.17 -15.36 -18.35
C PRO A 40 12.05 -14.23 -19.39
N GLY A 41 11.74 -13.03 -18.94
CA GLY A 41 11.53 -11.82 -19.74
C GLY A 41 10.11 -11.67 -20.30
N GLU A 42 9.28 -12.71 -20.25
CA GLU A 42 7.91 -12.65 -20.77
C GLU A 42 6.92 -12.05 -19.75
N ILE A 43 5.83 -11.51 -20.28
CA ILE A 43 4.71 -11.03 -19.48
C ILE A 43 3.96 -12.23 -18.90
N ILE A 44 3.77 -12.24 -17.58
CA ILE A 44 2.88 -13.19 -16.92
C ILE A 44 1.43 -12.72 -17.06
N GLY A 45 1.18 -11.43 -16.79
CA GLY A 45 -0.13 -10.80 -16.92
C GLY A 45 -0.33 -9.64 -15.94
N THR A 46 -1.47 -8.96 -16.06
CA THR A 46 -1.90 -7.92 -15.11
C THR A 46 -2.60 -8.56 -13.92
N VAL A 47 -2.10 -8.32 -12.72
CA VAL A 47 -2.65 -8.90 -11.49
C VAL A 47 -4.05 -8.35 -11.27
N TYR A 48 -5.04 -9.22 -11.30
CA TYR A 48 -6.42 -8.87 -10.99
C TYR A 48 -6.69 -8.96 -9.48
N SER A 49 -6.23 -10.03 -8.84
CA SER A 49 -6.39 -10.26 -7.40
C SER A 49 -5.36 -11.27 -6.91
N TYR A 50 -5.49 -11.75 -5.68
CA TYR A 50 -4.65 -12.78 -5.08
C TYR A 50 -5.48 -13.69 -4.17
N VAL A 51 -4.98 -14.89 -3.92
CA VAL A 51 -5.58 -15.87 -2.99
C VAL A 51 -4.50 -16.63 -2.21
N GLY A 52 -4.86 -17.17 -1.05
CA GLY A 52 -3.89 -17.80 -0.14
C GLY A 52 -3.13 -16.78 0.70
N GLY A 53 -1.91 -17.11 1.11
CA GLY A 53 -1.11 -16.30 2.04
C GLY A 53 -1.34 -16.66 3.52
N SER A 54 -2.15 -17.69 3.78
CA SER A 54 -2.35 -18.30 5.10
C SER A 54 -1.35 -19.43 5.35
N PRO A 55 -1.10 -19.83 6.60
CA PRO A 55 -0.27 -21.00 6.89
C PRO A 55 -0.72 -22.24 6.11
N GLY A 56 0.19 -22.86 5.35
CA GLY A 56 -0.10 -24.01 4.50
C GLY A 56 -0.71 -23.70 3.13
N GLN A 57 -0.96 -22.43 2.79
CA GLN A 57 -1.48 -22.00 1.49
C GLN A 57 -0.61 -20.89 0.89
N PRO A 58 0.30 -21.20 -0.05
CA PRO A 58 1.10 -20.17 -0.71
C PRO A 58 0.22 -19.11 -1.37
N LEU A 59 0.69 -17.86 -1.31
CA LEU A 59 0.02 -16.76 -2.01
C LEU A 59 0.12 -17.00 -3.52
N ASN A 60 -1.01 -16.91 -4.21
CA ASN A 60 -1.12 -17.05 -5.65
C ASN A 60 -1.65 -15.74 -6.23
N TRP A 61 -0.99 -15.21 -7.25
CA TRP A 61 -1.51 -14.12 -8.05
C TRP A 61 -2.57 -14.63 -9.00
N MET A 62 -3.67 -13.90 -9.11
CA MET A 62 -4.78 -14.19 -10.01
C MET A 62 -4.76 -13.22 -11.17
N PHE A 63 -4.88 -13.75 -12.37
CA PHE A 63 -4.91 -13.01 -13.61
C PHE A 63 -6.17 -13.36 -14.39
N LYS A 64 -6.63 -12.41 -15.21
CA LYS A 64 -7.75 -12.61 -16.13
C LYS A 64 -7.29 -12.26 -17.54
N THR A 65 -7.70 -13.07 -18.51
CA THR A 65 -7.47 -12.80 -19.94
C THR A 65 -8.69 -13.23 -20.74
N ASN A 66 -8.86 -12.68 -21.94
CA ASN A 66 -9.92 -13.10 -22.85
C ASN A 66 -9.38 -14.08 -23.87
N VAL A 67 -10.04 -15.23 -24.02
CA VAL A 67 -9.78 -16.21 -25.07
C VAL A 67 -11.05 -16.31 -25.91
N GLY A 68 -11.05 -15.61 -27.05
CA GLY A 68 -12.26 -15.39 -27.84
C GLY A 68 -13.29 -14.56 -27.05
N PHE A 69 -14.49 -15.11 -26.86
CA PHE A 69 -15.58 -14.46 -26.12
C PHE A 69 -15.66 -14.86 -24.64
N ARG A 70 -14.66 -15.57 -24.12
CA ARG A 70 -14.67 -16.08 -22.74
C ARG A 70 -13.53 -15.46 -21.94
N GLU A 71 -13.85 -14.99 -20.73
CA GLU A 71 -12.86 -14.62 -19.74
C GLU A 71 -12.31 -15.90 -19.09
N VAL A 72 -10.98 -16.02 -19.04
CA VAL A 72 -10.25 -17.13 -18.45
C VAL A 72 -9.43 -16.60 -17.29
N THR A 73 -9.50 -17.30 -16.16
CA THR A 73 -8.69 -17.00 -14.98
C THR A 73 -7.54 -18.00 -14.88
N TYR A 74 -6.35 -17.50 -14.54
CA TYR A 74 -5.17 -18.32 -14.30
C TYR A 74 -4.35 -17.77 -13.14
N TYR A 75 -3.44 -18.59 -12.61
CA TYR A 75 -2.73 -18.32 -11.38
C TYR A 75 -1.23 -18.59 -11.50
N THR A 76 -0.43 -17.83 -10.76
CA THR A 76 0.97 -18.19 -10.47
C THR A 76 1.25 -18.07 -8.99
N VAL A 77 2.14 -18.90 -8.47
CA VAL A 77 2.64 -18.77 -7.11
C VAL A 77 3.45 -17.48 -6.98
N HIS A 78 3.24 -16.75 -5.88
CA HIS A 78 4.10 -15.65 -5.51
C HIS A 78 5.43 -16.18 -4.98
N GLU A 79 6.48 -15.90 -5.72
CA GLU A 79 7.86 -16.09 -5.28
C GLU A 79 8.60 -14.78 -5.52
N GLN A 80 9.30 -14.29 -4.49
CA GLN A 80 9.96 -12.97 -4.52
C GLN A 80 10.99 -12.85 -5.66
N ASP A 81 11.59 -13.96 -6.08
CA ASP A 81 12.62 -14.01 -7.12
C ASP A 81 12.09 -14.32 -8.52
N ASN A 82 10.79 -14.60 -8.68
CA ASN A 82 10.20 -14.94 -9.98
C ASN A 82 9.65 -13.72 -10.72
N VAL A 83 9.53 -12.57 -10.06
CA VAL A 83 8.95 -11.36 -10.63
C VAL A 83 10.04 -10.29 -10.81
N ASP A 84 10.04 -9.64 -11.97
CA ASP A 84 10.88 -8.46 -12.19
C ASP A 84 10.40 -7.28 -11.34
N ARG A 85 11.21 -6.94 -10.34
CA ARG A 85 10.93 -5.86 -9.41
C ARG A 85 11.24 -4.47 -9.98
N GLY A 86 12.16 -4.37 -10.93
CA GLY A 86 12.44 -3.12 -11.64
C GLY A 86 11.19 -2.69 -12.40
N ALA A 87 10.61 -3.63 -13.16
CA ALA A 87 9.38 -3.39 -13.89
C ALA A 87 8.19 -2.98 -12.98
N LEU A 88 8.11 -3.48 -11.75
CA LEU A 88 7.10 -3.05 -10.78
C LEU A 88 7.33 -1.62 -10.29
N SER A 89 8.59 -1.28 -10.00
CA SER A 89 8.99 0.08 -9.61
C SER A 89 8.71 1.09 -10.72
N ASP A 90 8.99 0.74 -11.97
CA ASP A 90 8.73 1.59 -13.13
C ASP A 90 7.23 1.85 -13.34
N GLN A 91 6.37 0.93 -12.89
CA GLN A 91 4.92 1.10 -12.87
C GLN A 91 4.41 1.84 -11.62
N GLY A 92 5.31 2.37 -10.78
CA GLY A 92 4.99 3.17 -9.60
C GLY A 92 4.64 2.37 -8.35
N ALA A 93 4.94 1.06 -8.30
CA ALA A 93 4.77 0.29 -7.07
C ALA A 93 5.79 0.73 -6.01
N LYS A 94 5.30 1.06 -4.80
CA LYS A 94 6.17 1.47 -3.68
C LYS A 94 6.42 0.32 -2.73
N THR A 95 7.63 0.24 -2.19
CA THR A 95 7.98 -0.73 -1.15
C THR A 95 7.34 -0.34 0.18
N GLN A 96 7.17 -1.31 1.09
CA GLN A 96 6.62 -1.04 2.42
C GLN A 96 7.43 -0.01 3.22
N ALA A 97 8.75 0.00 3.04
CA ALA A 97 9.63 0.98 3.69
C ALA A 97 9.36 2.40 3.19
N GLU A 98 9.12 2.58 1.89
CA GLU A 98 8.78 3.89 1.30
C GLU A 98 7.40 4.36 1.74
N ILE A 99 6.40 3.46 1.76
CA ILE A 99 5.06 3.77 2.26
C ILE A 99 5.12 4.19 3.73
N GLN A 100 5.90 3.48 4.54
CA GLN A 100 6.06 3.82 5.96
C GLN A 100 6.76 5.17 6.15
N ARG A 101 7.82 5.44 5.38
CA ARG A 101 8.51 6.74 5.41
C ARG A 101 7.58 7.88 5.00
N GLU A 102 6.78 7.72 3.94
CA GLU A 102 5.80 8.74 3.53
C GLU A 102 4.72 8.98 4.58
N LYS A 103 4.25 7.93 5.26
CA LYS A 103 3.31 8.06 6.39
C LYS A 103 3.93 8.80 7.56
N GLU A 104 5.20 8.53 7.87
CA GLU A 104 5.94 9.21 8.95
C GLU A 104 6.22 10.68 8.61
N GLU A 105 6.57 10.99 7.36
CA GLU A 105 6.76 12.37 6.88
C GLU A 105 5.43 13.14 6.85
N ALA A 106 4.34 12.51 6.40
CA ALA A 106 3.00 13.12 6.43
C ALA A 106 2.50 13.34 7.86
N ALA A 107 2.81 12.43 8.79
CA ALA A 107 2.50 12.59 10.21
C ALA A 107 3.28 13.75 10.84
N LYS A 108 4.56 13.91 10.50
CA LYS A 108 5.39 15.04 10.94
C LYS A 108 4.86 16.38 10.42
N GLY A 109 4.52 16.46 9.12
CA GLY A 109 3.99 17.69 8.52
C GLY A 109 2.61 18.12 9.01
N THR A 110 1.82 17.19 9.56
CA THR A 110 0.50 17.49 10.15
C THR A 110 0.62 17.87 11.63
N GLY A 111 1.52 17.22 12.37
CA GLY A 111 1.77 17.51 13.79
C GLY A 111 2.32 18.92 14.01
N GLU A 112 3.28 19.38 13.20
CA GLU A 112 3.86 20.72 13.33
C GLU A 112 2.83 21.84 13.06
N LYS A 113 1.96 21.67 12.05
CA LYS A 113 0.91 22.65 11.74
C LYS A 113 -0.17 22.76 12.82
N ILE A 114 -0.53 21.64 13.43
CA ILE A 114 -1.49 21.62 14.55
C ILE A 114 -0.87 22.28 15.79
N PHE A 115 0.41 22.00 16.06
CA PHE A 115 1.11 22.57 17.22
C PHE A 115 1.32 24.09 17.09
N ASP A 116 1.63 24.59 15.90
CA ASP A 116 1.77 26.02 15.62
C ASP A 116 0.43 26.76 15.70
N PHE A 117 -0.65 26.14 15.22
CA PHE A 117 -1.99 26.71 15.35
C PHE A 117 -2.41 26.79 16.83
N VAL A 118 -2.25 25.70 17.60
CA VAL A 118 -2.58 25.68 19.03
C VAL A 118 -1.75 26.69 19.82
N LYS A 119 -0.44 26.81 19.56
CA LYS A 119 0.41 27.83 20.20
C LYS A 119 -0.08 29.25 19.93
N LYS A 120 -0.40 29.57 18.67
CA LYS A 120 -0.85 30.91 18.29
C LYS A 120 -2.15 31.31 18.99
N TYR A 121 -3.13 30.40 19.06
CA TYR A 121 -4.42 30.69 19.69
C TYR A 121 -4.37 30.58 21.23
N ALA A 122 -3.50 29.76 21.81
CA ALA A 122 -3.28 29.72 23.26
C ALA A 122 -2.69 31.03 23.79
N ILE A 123 -1.77 31.66 23.05
CA ILE A 123 -1.21 32.98 23.41
C ILE A 123 -2.31 34.06 23.36
N ILE A 124 -3.14 34.06 22.30
CA ILE A 124 -4.25 35.03 22.17
C ILE A 124 -5.29 34.83 23.27
N ALA A 125 -5.67 33.59 23.56
CA ALA A 125 -6.60 33.26 24.64
C ALA A 125 -6.04 33.66 26.02
N GLY A 126 -4.74 33.43 26.26
CA GLY A 126 -4.06 33.84 27.49
C GLY A 126 -4.02 35.35 27.68
N LEU A 127 -3.74 36.12 26.61
CA LEU A 127 -3.74 37.58 26.65
C LEU A 127 -5.14 38.16 26.90
N ALA A 128 -6.17 37.60 26.23
CA ALA A 128 -7.55 38.03 26.44
C ALA A 128 -8.04 37.73 27.87
N TYR A 129 -7.68 36.56 28.41
CA TYR A 129 -8.01 36.19 29.79
C TYR A 129 -7.29 37.07 30.82
N GLY A 130 -6.00 37.37 30.60
CA GLY A 130 -5.23 38.28 31.44
C GLY A 130 -5.82 39.69 31.47
N ALA A 131 -6.19 40.23 30.31
CA ALA A 131 -6.84 41.55 30.20
C ALA A 131 -8.21 41.59 30.90
N PHE A 132 -9.00 40.51 30.78
CA PHE A 132 -10.29 40.37 31.47
C PHE A 132 -10.14 40.37 32.99
N LEU A 133 -9.15 39.65 33.52
CA LEU A 133 -8.89 39.62 34.97
C LEU A 133 -8.46 40.99 35.49
N ILE A 134 -7.55 41.68 34.79
CA ILE A 134 -7.13 43.04 35.17
C ILE A 134 -8.32 44.00 35.16
N PHE A 135 -9.17 43.94 34.13
CA PHE A 135 -10.37 44.79 34.04
C PHE A 135 -11.38 44.49 35.16
N LYS A 136 -11.59 43.22 35.50
CA LYS A 136 -12.47 42.81 36.60
C LYS A 136 -11.95 43.30 37.95
N THR A 137 -10.65 43.18 38.21
CA THR A 137 -10.02 43.64 39.45
C THR A 137 -10.08 45.17 39.57
N TYR A 138 -9.82 45.90 38.47
CA TYR A 138 -9.93 47.36 38.44
C TYR A 138 -11.36 47.85 38.72
N LYS A 139 -12.37 47.18 38.13
CA LYS A 139 -13.79 47.51 38.37
C LYS A 139 -14.26 47.20 39.79
N SER A 140 -13.65 46.21 40.46
CA SER A 140 -14.01 45.82 41.84
C SER A 140 -13.36 46.69 42.91
N SER A 141 -12.20 47.32 42.63
CA SER A 141 -11.54 48.27 43.56
C SER A 141 -12.07 49.70 43.49
N ASN A 142 -12.84 50.06 42.46
CA ASN A 142 -13.44 51.39 42.27
C ASN A 142 -14.94 51.44 42.69
N LYS A 143 -15.37 50.51 43.54
CA LYS A 143 -16.66 50.53 44.25
C LYS A 143 -16.42 50.60 45.74
#